data_AF-A0A920RX01-F1
#
_entry.id   AF-A0A920RX01-F1
#
_cell.length_a   1.000
_cell.length_b   1.000
_cell.length_c   1.000
_cell.angle_alpha   90.00
_cell.angle_beta   90.00
_cell.angle_gamma   90.00
#
_symmetry.space_group_name_H-M   'P 1'
#
loop_
_entity.id
_entity.type
_entity.pdbx_description
1 polymer ?
#
loop_
_entity_poly.entity_id
_entity_poly.type
_entity_poly.pdbx_seq_one_letter_code
_entity_poly.pdbx_strand_id
1 'polypeptide(L)'
;MENKRLGAQDTVCGGGRYDGLVAQLGGKDSPAVGFSMGLERLVLLVKEYSENNVSTENELDCNFICLTEDSVSYALINAEKIREAIPSINLKVNLQAPSANSQF
;
A
#
# COMPACT_ATOMS: atom_id res chain seq x y z
N MET A 1 -27.73 -20.76 13.95
CA MET A 1 -26.64 -20.14 13.17
C MET A 1 -25.36 -20.33 13.97
N GLU A 2 -24.66 -21.45 13.75
CA GLU A 2 -23.32 -21.65 14.28
C GLU A 2 -22.33 -21.04 13.29
N ASN A 3 -21.60 -20.02 13.73
CA ASN A 3 -20.62 -19.30 12.93
C ASN A 3 -19.32 -20.11 12.88
N LYS A 4 -19.32 -21.22 12.13
CA LYS A 4 -18.17 -22.12 11.95
C LYS A 4 -17.21 -21.58 10.88
N ARG A 5 -16.68 -20.37 11.07
CA ARG A 5 -15.58 -19.87 10.24
C ARG A 5 -14.39 -19.30 11.00
N LEU A 6 -14.51 -19.01 12.29
CA LEU A 6 -13.39 -18.50 13.05
C LEU A 6 -13.51 -19.02 14.52
N GLY A 7 -12.78 -20.07 14.88
CA GLY A 7 -12.59 -20.49 16.28
C GLY A 7 -11.12 -20.40 16.71
N ALA A 8 -10.83 -19.99 17.96
CA ALA A 8 -9.55 -19.99 18.72
C ALA A 8 -8.22 -19.51 18.07
N GLN A 9 -8.10 -19.44 16.73
CA GLN A 9 -6.93 -18.99 15.96
C GLN A 9 -7.17 -17.65 15.23
N ASP A 10 -8.31 -17.01 15.48
CA ASP A 10 -8.82 -15.84 14.74
C ASP A 10 -8.60 -14.50 15.39
N THR A 11 -7.67 -14.48 16.34
CA THR A 11 -7.25 -13.24 16.97
C THR A 11 -6.47 -12.41 15.96
N VAL A 12 -7.14 -11.43 15.34
CA VAL A 12 -6.53 -10.43 14.45
C VAL A 12 -5.75 -9.42 15.27
N CYS A 13 -6.35 -8.97 16.38
CA CYS A 13 -5.77 -8.08 17.36
C CYS A 13 -5.97 -8.62 18.78
N GLY A 14 -4.99 -8.33 19.65
CA GLY A 14 -5.02 -8.70 21.05
C GLY A 14 -4.33 -7.63 21.89
N GLY A 15 -4.80 -7.41 23.12
CA GLY A 15 -4.28 -6.35 23.97
C GLY A 15 -4.76 -6.47 25.41
N GLY A 16 -4.30 -5.53 26.23
CA GLY A 16 -4.63 -5.51 27.65
C GLY A 16 -3.94 -4.39 28.41
N ARG A 17 -4.25 -4.29 29.70
CA ARG A 17 -3.55 -3.39 30.63
C ARG A 17 -2.22 -3.99 31.05
N TYR A 18 -1.24 -3.12 31.24
CA TYR A 18 0.12 -3.46 31.68
C TYR A 18 0.70 -2.35 32.57
N ASP A 19 -0.12 -1.85 33.50
CA ASP A 19 0.22 -0.72 34.39
C ASP A 19 1.56 -0.89 35.12
N GLY A 20 1.89 -2.09 35.57
CA GLY A 20 3.14 -2.37 36.29
C GLY A 20 4.38 -2.46 35.39
N LEU A 21 4.23 -2.49 34.07
CA LEU A 21 5.34 -2.76 33.14
C LEU A 21 6.41 -1.66 33.20
N VAL A 22 5.98 -0.40 33.31
CA VAL A 22 6.90 0.74 33.37
C VAL A 22 7.74 0.67 34.65
N ALA A 23 7.12 0.31 35.79
CA ALA A 23 7.82 0.10 37.05
C ALA A 23 8.78 -1.09 37.01
N GLN A 24 8.37 -2.21 36.39
CA GLN A 24 9.22 -3.40 36.22
C GLN A 24 10.48 -3.13 35.37
N LEU A 25 10.43 -2.13 34.48
CA LEU A 25 11.55 -1.69 33.65
C LEU A 25 12.39 -0.55 34.30
N GLY A 26 12.13 -0.21 35.56
CA GLY A 26 12.89 0.79 36.31
C GLY A 26 12.39 2.23 36.17
N GLY A 27 11.22 2.43 35.57
CA GLY A 27 10.54 3.72 35.48
C GLY A 27 9.62 4.00 36.67
N LYS A 28 8.92 5.15 36.62
CA LYS A 28 7.88 5.50 37.59
C LYS A 28 6.62 4.67 37.32
N ASP A 29 5.93 4.26 38.38
CA ASP A 29 4.64 3.58 38.28
C ASP A 29 3.65 4.43 37.47
N SER A 30 3.10 3.83 36.41
CA SER A 30 2.27 4.52 35.43
C SER A 30 1.26 3.57 34.80
N PRO A 31 -0.04 3.84 34.91
CA PRO A 31 -1.05 3.06 34.21
C PRO A 31 -0.79 3.01 32.71
N ALA A 32 -1.03 1.86 32.09
CA ALA A 32 -0.77 1.62 30.68
C ALA A 32 -1.71 0.55 30.10
N VAL A 33 -2.12 0.76 28.85
CA VAL A 33 -2.96 -0.15 28.07
C VAL A 33 -2.54 -0.08 26.61
N GLY A 34 -2.65 -1.18 25.90
CA GLY A 34 -2.27 -1.26 24.50
C GLY A 34 -2.71 -2.55 23.87
N PHE A 35 -2.54 -2.63 22.56
CA PHE A 35 -2.87 -3.80 21.77
C PHE A 35 -1.85 -3.97 20.63
N SER A 36 -1.83 -5.15 20.05
CA SER A 36 -1.13 -5.47 18.82
C SER A 36 -2.10 -6.10 17.83
N MET A 37 -1.75 -6.05 16.56
CA MET A 37 -2.53 -6.65 15.48
C MET A 37 -1.57 -7.27 14.45
N GLY A 38 -1.94 -8.42 13.89
CA GLY A 38 -1.20 -9.04 12.78
C GLY A 38 -1.68 -8.49 11.44
N LEU A 39 -0.81 -7.76 10.73
CA LEU A 39 -1.16 -7.13 9.46
C LEU A 39 -1.51 -8.17 8.38
N GLU A 40 -0.80 -9.30 8.35
CA GLU A 40 -1.06 -10.38 7.39
C GLU A 40 -2.48 -10.95 7.57
N ARG A 41 -2.89 -11.17 8.83
CA ARG A 41 -4.24 -11.65 9.17
C ARG A 41 -5.30 -10.60 8.86
N LEU A 42 -5.01 -9.33 9.13
CA LEU A 42 -5.91 -8.23 8.78
C LEU A 42 -6.12 -8.16 7.26
N VAL A 43 -5.06 -8.22 6.45
CA VAL A 43 -5.15 -8.18 4.99
C VAL A 43 -5.95 -9.37 4.45
N LEU A 44 -5.74 -10.58 4.99
CA LEU A 44 -6.50 -11.76 4.60
C LEU A 44 -7.99 -11.61 4.89
N LEU A 45 -8.34 -11.08 6.07
CA LEU A 45 -9.73 -10.84 6.44
C LEU A 45 -10.39 -9.74 5.60
N VAL A 46 -9.67 -8.64 5.34
CA VAL A 46 -10.16 -7.57 4.48
C VAL A 46 -10.45 -8.12 3.07
N LYS A 47 -9.59 -9.00 2.54
CA LYS A 47 -9.81 -9.67 1.25
C LYS A 47 -10.99 -10.65 1.26
N GLU A 48 -11.23 -11.36 2.37
CA GLU A 48 -12.35 -12.29 2.48
C GLU A 48 -13.70 -11.57 2.54
N TYR A 49 -13.77 -10.44 3.27
CA TYR A 49 -15.02 -9.71 3.52
C TYR A 49 -15.29 -8.56 2.55
N SER A 50 -14.27 -8.04 1.85
CA SER A 50 -14.49 -7.03 0.81
C SER A 50 -14.94 -7.74 -0.46
N GLU A 51 -16.26 -7.88 -0.66
CA GLU A 51 -16.86 -8.40 -1.91
C GLU A 51 -16.48 -7.56 -3.15
N ASN A 52 -15.94 -6.36 -2.95
CA ASN A 52 -15.36 -5.52 -3.99
C ASN A 52 -13.89 -5.29 -3.70
N ASN A 53 -13.06 -5.68 -4.67
CA ASN A 53 -11.61 -5.49 -4.75
C ASN A 53 -11.16 -4.23 -4.01
N VAL A 54 -10.31 -4.39 -2.98
CA VAL A 54 -9.45 -3.30 -2.53
C VAL A 54 -8.67 -2.89 -3.78
N SER A 55 -9.15 -1.86 -4.47
CA SER A 55 -8.51 -1.32 -5.66
C SER A 55 -7.17 -0.80 -5.19
N THR A 56 -6.10 -1.52 -5.52
CA THR A 56 -4.77 -0.95 -5.48
C THR A 56 -4.78 0.14 -6.55
N GLU A 57 -5.01 1.38 -6.14
CA GLU A 57 -4.89 2.57 -6.99
C GLU A 57 -3.44 2.68 -7.46
N ASN A 58 -3.11 1.92 -8.48
CA ASN A 58 -1.83 1.90 -9.16
C ASN A 58 -2.06 1.47 -10.62
N GLU A 59 -3.25 1.75 -11.14
CA GLU A 59 -3.49 1.68 -12.57
C GLU A 59 -2.78 2.87 -13.22
N LEU A 60 -2.03 2.58 -14.27
CA LEU A 60 -1.31 3.58 -15.04
C LEU A 60 -2.31 4.52 -15.71
N ASP A 61 -2.29 5.79 -15.34
CA ASP A 61 -3.16 6.81 -15.94
C ASP A 61 -2.71 7.16 -17.36
N CYS A 62 -1.40 7.20 -17.58
CA CYS A 62 -0.84 7.58 -18.89
C CYS A 62 0.56 7.01 -19.10
N ASN A 63 0.83 6.60 -20.33
CA ASN A 63 2.11 6.05 -20.76
C ASN A 63 2.65 6.86 -21.95
N PHE A 64 3.90 7.33 -21.84
CA PHE A 64 4.61 7.97 -22.94
C PHE A 64 5.24 6.93 -23.84
N ILE A 65 4.80 6.91 -25.10
CA ILE A 65 5.38 6.09 -26.17
C ILE A 65 6.42 6.93 -26.91
N CYS A 66 7.69 6.51 -26.82
CA CYS A 66 8.82 7.21 -27.43
C CYS A 66 9.26 6.45 -28.69
N LEU A 67 9.03 7.04 -29.87
CA LEU A 67 9.33 6.42 -31.17
C LEU A 67 10.71 6.75 -31.72
N THR A 68 11.45 7.66 -31.06
CA THR A 68 12.82 8.03 -31.42
C THR A 68 13.64 8.26 -30.14
N GLU A 69 14.96 8.14 -30.23
CA GLU A 69 15.85 8.41 -29.08
C GLU A 69 15.71 9.86 -28.60
N ASP A 70 15.58 10.81 -29.53
CA ASP A 70 15.38 12.23 -29.20
C ASP A 70 14.07 12.48 -28.44
N SER A 71 13.02 11.69 -28.72
CA SER A 71 11.71 11.85 -28.09
C SER A 71 11.71 11.50 -26.60
N VAL A 72 12.66 10.70 -26.12
CA VAL A 72 12.80 10.32 -24.71
C VAL A 72 13.06 11.54 -23.83
N SER A 73 13.97 12.42 -24.27
CA SER A 73 14.31 13.65 -23.53
C SER A 73 13.11 14.59 -23.43
N TYR A 74 12.34 14.72 -24.52
CA TYR A 74 11.10 15.49 -24.52
C TYR A 74 10.02 14.87 -23.63
N ALA A 75 9.88 13.54 -23.64
CA ALA A 75 8.92 12.84 -22.80
C ALA A 75 9.24 13.03 -21.31
N LEU A 76 10.51 12.94 -20.90
CA LEU A 76 10.93 13.16 -19.52
C LEU A 76 10.60 14.59 -19.04
N ILE A 77 10.95 15.62 -19.83
CA ILE A 77 10.69 17.02 -19.45
C ILE A 77 9.19 17.28 -19.31
N ASN A 78 8.36 16.74 -20.21
CA ASN A 78 6.92 16.93 -20.13
C ASN A 78 6.28 16.07 -19.02
N ALA A 79 6.79 14.87 -18.77
CA ALA A 79 6.34 14.05 -17.66
C ALA A 79 6.54 14.77 -16.32
N GLU A 80 7.69 15.40 -16.10
CA GLU A 80 7.92 16.19 -14.88
C GLU A 80 6.97 17.38 -14.76
N LYS A 81 6.75 18.14 -15.83
CA LYS A 81 5.77 19.24 -15.83
C LYS A 81 4.36 18.76 -15.50
N ILE A 82 3.96 17.59 -15.99
CA ILE A 82 2.65 17.02 -15.72
C ILE A 82 2.57 16.50 -14.28
N ARG A 83 3.63 15.91 -13.73
CA ARG A 83 3.70 15.51 -12.31
C ARG A 83 3.61 16.71 -11.37
N GLU A 84 4.23 17.85 -11.74
CA GLU A 84 4.09 19.10 -11.00
C GLU A 84 2.66 19.64 -11.03
N ALA A 85 2.00 19.59 -12.20
CA ALA A 85 0.63 20.07 -12.37
C ALA A 85 -0.42 19.14 -11.74
N ILE A 86 -0.17 17.83 -11.72
CA ILE A 86 -1.09 16.79 -11.22
C ILE A 86 -0.28 15.78 -10.38
N PRO A 87 -0.06 16.04 -9.07
CA PRO A 87 0.76 15.16 -8.24
C PRO A 87 0.24 13.73 -8.08
N SER A 88 -1.06 13.50 -8.31
CA SER A 88 -1.70 12.20 -8.18
C SER A 88 -1.64 11.32 -9.44
N ILE A 89 -1.06 11.81 -10.55
CA ILE A 89 -1.05 11.08 -11.81
C ILE A 89 0.04 10.00 -11.85
N ASN A 90 -0.35 8.77 -12.19
CA ASN A 90 0.54 7.63 -12.38
C ASN A 90 1.01 7.56 -13.84
N LEU A 91 2.12 8.25 -14.12
CA LEU A 91 2.76 8.28 -15.44
C LEU A 91 3.90 7.27 -15.57
N LYS A 92 3.98 6.59 -16.70
CA LYS A 92 5.15 5.80 -17.13
C LYS A 92 5.78 6.42 -18.37
N VAL A 93 7.12 6.45 -18.39
CA VAL A 93 7.90 6.83 -19.58
C VAL A 93 8.77 5.64 -19.96
N ASN A 94 8.61 5.13 -21.17
CA ASN A 94 9.45 4.05 -21.65
C ASN A 94 10.78 4.62 -22.19
N LEU A 95 11.90 4.13 -21.64
CA LEU A 95 13.26 4.54 -22.02
C LEU A 95 13.92 3.57 -23.02
N GLN A 96 13.27 2.44 -23.33
CA GLN A 96 13.78 1.40 -24.21
C GLN A 96 13.21 1.52 -25.63
N ALA A 97 14.00 1.03 -26.59
CA ALA A 97 13.85 1.00 -28.05
C ALA A 97 12.48 1.40 -28.68
N PRO A 98 12.50 2.05 -29.87
CA PRO A 98 11.36 2.77 -30.47
C PRO A 98 10.19 1.90 -30.98
N SER A 99 10.19 0.58 -30.75
CA SER A 99 9.12 -0.27 -31.27
C SER A 99 7.86 -0.11 -30.43
N ALA A 100 6.82 0.48 -31.03
CA ALA A 100 5.55 0.72 -30.35
C ALA A 100 4.99 -0.54 -29.67
N ASN A 101 5.14 -1.71 -30.30
CA ASN A 101 4.66 -3.00 -29.78
C ASN A 101 5.33 -3.46 -28.49
N SER A 102 6.54 -2.99 -28.17
CA SER A 102 7.23 -3.33 -26.93
C SER A 102 6.93 -2.35 -25.78
N GLN A 103 6.19 -1.27 -26.06
CA GLN A 103 5.95 -0.18 -25.11
C GLN A 103 4.54 -0.18 -24.54
N PHE A 104 3.64 -0.99 -25.10
CA PHE A 104 2.32 -1.29 -24.56
C PHE A 104 2.38 -2.35 -23.46
#